data_AF-A0A0K0DWL7-F1
#
_entry.id   AF-A0A0K0DWL7-F1
#
_cell.length_a   1.000
_cell.length_b   1.000
_cell.length_c   1.000
_cell.angle_alpha   90.00
_cell.angle_beta   90.00
_cell.angle_gamma   90.00
#
_symmetry.space_group_name_H-M   'P 1'
#
loop_
_entity.id
_entity.type
_entity.pdbx_description
1 polymer ?
#
loop_
_entity_poly.entity_id
_entity_poly.type
_entity_poly.pdbx_seq_one_letter_code
_entity_poly.pdbx_strand_id
1 'polypeptide(L)'
;MSNVSIVPPPSKELEFIIGTDTYNKICQIHSSTESAKVKLQKVDDIMKTLPADVLKKLPLPQHLLSLPETAKKEVHSIITDKNFSISEKHDKIKKVIKSQTPEIQAKCVPPHPSGYEHIPEDIKAQLTKVYMDQDMNFLDKIEKIHQLYNSLPDNIKTKLGPPKV
;
A
#
# COMPACT_ATOMS: atom_id res chain seq x y z
N MET A 1 -19.75 2.79 -13.33
CA MET A 1 -18.84 1.63 -13.26
C MET A 1 -18.31 1.55 -11.84
N SER A 2 -18.40 0.41 -11.18
CA SER A 2 -17.87 0.23 -9.81
C SER A 2 -16.35 0.04 -9.87
N ASN A 3 -15.61 0.90 -9.17
CA ASN A 3 -14.16 0.73 -9.00
C ASN A 3 -13.89 -0.37 -7.96
N VAL A 4 -12.87 -1.18 -8.21
CA VAL A 4 -12.41 -2.19 -7.24
C VAL A 4 -11.64 -1.51 -6.13
N SER A 5 -12.04 -1.72 -4.88
CA SER A 5 -11.24 -1.32 -3.71
C SER A 5 -10.48 -2.52 -3.15
N ILE A 6 -9.23 -2.69 -3.59
CA ILE A 6 -8.32 -3.73 -3.08
C ILE A 6 -7.54 -3.29 -1.84
N VAL A 7 -7.54 -2.00 -1.55
CA VAL A 7 -6.86 -1.47 -0.36
C VAL A 7 -7.80 -1.67 0.81
N PRO A 8 -7.36 -2.30 1.92
CA PRO A 8 -8.20 -2.41 3.11
C PRO A 8 -8.56 -1.02 3.65
N PRO A 9 -9.76 -0.85 4.20
CA PRO A 9 -10.11 0.40 4.87
C PRO A 9 -9.17 0.64 6.06
N PRO A 10 -8.87 1.91 6.41
CA PRO A 10 -8.07 2.22 7.59
C PRO A 10 -8.67 1.59 8.87
N SER A 11 -7.85 0.90 9.65
CA SER A 11 -8.30 0.27 10.90
C SER A 11 -8.75 1.31 11.93
N LYS A 12 -9.73 0.97 12.77
CA LYS A 12 -10.16 1.87 13.87
C LYS A 12 -9.05 2.14 14.88
N GLU A 13 -8.09 1.24 15.03
CA GLU A 13 -6.90 1.47 15.87
C GLU A 13 -6.12 2.71 15.43
N LEU A 14 -6.11 2.99 14.12
CA LEU A 14 -5.45 4.17 13.59
C LEU A 14 -6.10 5.45 14.13
N GLU A 15 -7.43 5.47 14.30
CA GLU A 15 -8.18 6.62 14.84
C GLU A 15 -7.65 7.05 16.21
N PHE A 16 -7.37 6.10 17.10
CA PHE A 16 -6.82 6.39 18.42
C PHE A 16 -5.40 6.96 18.38
N ILE A 17 -4.66 6.72 17.30
CA ILE A 17 -3.27 7.18 17.14
C ILE A 17 -3.23 8.57 16.50
N ILE A 18 -3.94 8.76 15.38
CA ILE A 18 -3.86 9.99 14.57
C ILE A 18 -4.96 11.01 14.88
N GLY A 19 -5.92 10.65 15.72
CA GLY A 19 -7.10 11.44 16.07
C GLY A 19 -8.23 11.32 15.05
N THR A 20 -9.46 11.52 15.54
CA THR A 20 -10.70 11.39 14.77
C THR A 20 -10.73 12.26 13.51
N ASP A 21 -10.29 13.52 13.59
CA ASP A 21 -10.31 14.43 12.43
C ASP A 21 -9.42 13.95 11.29
N THR A 22 -8.19 13.52 11.61
CA THR A 22 -7.24 12.99 10.62
C THR A 22 -7.76 11.68 10.05
N TYR A 23 -8.25 10.78 10.91
CA TYR A 23 -8.83 9.51 10.50
C TYR A 23 -9.98 9.69 9.52
N ASN A 24 -10.90 10.60 9.81
CA ASN A 24 -12.03 10.91 8.93
C ASN A 24 -11.58 11.43 7.56
N LYS A 25 -10.54 12.28 7.50
CA LYS A 25 -9.96 12.74 6.23
C LYS A 25 -9.38 11.58 5.42
N ILE A 26 -8.65 10.67 6.06
CA ILE A 26 -8.09 9.48 5.39
C ILE A 26 -9.21 8.56 4.89
N CYS A 27 -10.26 8.34 5.68
CA CYS A 27 -11.44 7.58 5.27
C CYS A 27 -12.15 8.20 4.06
N GLN A 28 -12.30 9.53 4.04
CA GLN A 28 -12.88 10.25 2.89
C GLN A 28 -12.03 10.06 1.62
N ILE A 29 -10.70 10.17 1.73
CA ILE A 29 -9.80 9.91 0.60
C ILE A 29 -9.94 8.46 0.12
N HIS A 30 -9.97 7.52 1.06
CA HIS A 30 -10.11 6.10 0.76
C HIS A 30 -11.40 5.80 -0.04
N SER A 31 -12.52 6.37 0.40
CA SER A 31 -13.83 6.22 -0.25
C SER A 31 -14.05 7.08 -1.50
N SER A 32 -13.14 8.01 -1.82
CA SER A 32 -13.27 8.88 -2.99
C SER A 32 -13.14 8.11 -4.32
N THR A 33 -13.54 8.72 -5.43
CA THR A 33 -13.38 8.15 -6.78
C THR A 33 -12.03 8.47 -7.41
N GLU A 34 -11.10 9.07 -6.67
CA GLU A 34 -9.79 9.48 -7.18
C GLU A 34 -8.90 8.29 -7.54
N SER A 35 -7.88 8.56 -8.37
CA SER A 35 -6.89 7.58 -8.75
C SER A 35 -6.08 7.09 -7.55
N ALA A 36 -5.50 5.89 -7.63
CA ALA A 36 -4.72 5.32 -6.53
C ALA A 36 -3.51 6.18 -6.18
N LYS A 37 -2.84 6.73 -7.21
CA LYS A 37 -1.74 7.68 -7.06
C LYS A 37 -2.16 8.93 -6.30
N VAL A 38 -3.28 9.54 -6.68
CA VAL A 38 -3.79 10.77 -6.04
C VAL A 38 -4.18 10.50 -4.59
N LYS A 39 -4.89 9.40 -4.32
CA LYS A 39 -5.26 9.02 -2.95
C LYS A 39 -4.04 8.85 -2.06
N LEU A 40 -3.03 8.13 -2.54
CA LEU A 40 -1.83 7.87 -1.75
C LEU A 40 -1.05 9.17 -1.48
N GLN A 41 -0.95 10.06 -2.47
CA GLN A 41 -0.33 11.37 -2.30
C GLN A 41 -1.03 12.20 -1.22
N LYS A 42 -2.36 12.29 -1.27
CA LYS A 42 -3.14 13.03 -0.26
C LYS A 42 -2.99 12.45 1.15
N VAL A 43 -2.94 11.12 1.26
CA VAL A 43 -2.69 10.48 2.55
C VAL A 43 -1.30 10.84 3.07
N ASP A 44 -0.24 10.75 2.25
CA ASP A 44 1.11 11.15 2.67
C ASP A 44 1.20 12.64 3.07
N ASP A 45 0.53 13.52 2.33
CA ASP A 45 0.47 14.95 2.66
C ASP A 45 -0.18 15.17 4.05
N ILE A 46 -1.28 14.46 4.34
CA ILE A 46 -1.90 14.47 5.68
C ILE A 46 -0.92 13.94 6.73
N MET A 47 -0.27 12.80 6.47
CA MET A 47 0.66 12.19 7.42
C MET A 47 1.84 13.11 7.74
N LYS A 48 2.34 13.88 6.76
CA LYS A 48 3.40 14.88 6.98
C LYS A 48 3.00 16.00 7.94
N THR A 49 1.70 16.33 8.02
CA THR A 49 1.21 17.34 8.98
C THR A 49 1.16 16.84 10.42
N LEU A 50 1.16 15.51 10.65
CA LEU A 50 1.03 14.94 11.99
C LEU A 50 2.26 15.19 12.88
N PRO A 51 2.08 15.37 14.21
CA PRO A 51 3.19 15.50 15.14
C PRO A 51 4.14 14.28 15.13
N ALA A 52 5.42 14.51 15.45
CA ALA A 52 6.44 13.45 15.42
C ALA A 52 6.18 12.34 16.44
N ASP A 53 5.60 12.65 17.60
CA ASP A 53 5.22 11.68 18.63
C ASP A 53 4.04 10.80 18.20
N VAL A 54 3.12 11.34 17.40
CA VAL A 54 2.02 10.58 16.77
C VAL A 54 2.59 9.64 15.71
N LEU A 55 3.43 10.16 14.80
CA LEU A 55 4.06 9.35 13.76
C LEU A 55 4.86 8.18 14.35
N LYS A 56 5.53 8.38 15.48
CA LYS A 56 6.29 7.33 16.16
C LYS A 56 5.47 6.14 16.68
N LYS A 57 4.15 6.32 16.84
CA LYS A 57 3.23 5.29 17.35
C LYS A 57 2.59 4.47 16.23
N LEU A 58 2.85 4.82 14.96
CA LEU A 58 2.19 4.16 13.84
C LEU A 58 2.62 2.69 13.74
N PRO A 59 1.67 1.77 13.51
CA PRO A 59 2.03 0.39 13.25
C PRO A 59 2.73 0.28 11.89
N LEU A 60 3.62 -0.71 11.77
CA LEU A 60 4.16 -1.09 10.47
C LEU A 60 3.08 -1.76 9.62
N PRO A 61 3.13 -1.59 8.28
CA PRO A 61 2.30 -2.37 7.37
C PRO A 61 2.47 -3.87 7.62
N GLN A 62 1.37 -4.62 7.55
CA GLN A 62 1.34 -6.01 7.98
C GLN A 62 2.36 -6.91 7.26
N HIS A 63 2.54 -6.74 5.96
CA HIS A 63 3.52 -7.51 5.17
C HIS A 63 4.98 -7.23 5.59
N LEU A 64 5.24 -6.13 6.28
CA LEU A 64 6.57 -5.77 6.80
C LEU A 64 6.79 -6.22 8.24
N LEU A 65 5.80 -6.85 8.88
CA LEU A 65 5.93 -7.36 10.25
C LEU A 65 6.86 -8.59 10.35
N SER A 66 7.15 -9.24 9.24
CA SER A 66 8.10 -10.37 9.18
C SER A 66 9.57 -9.94 9.14
N LEU A 67 9.85 -8.63 9.02
CA LEU A 67 11.21 -8.11 9.05
C LEU A 67 11.85 -8.31 10.44
N PRO A 68 13.18 -8.47 10.52
CA PRO A 68 13.89 -8.44 11.80
C PRO A 68 13.71 -7.08 12.50
N GLU A 69 13.84 -7.06 13.83
CA GLU A 69 13.60 -5.86 14.63
C GLU A 69 14.44 -4.65 14.23
N THR A 70 15.69 -4.86 13.79
CA THR A 70 16.55 -3.80 13.25
C THR A 70 15.99 -3.21 11.96
N ALA A 71 15.59 -4.06 11.01
CA ALA A 71 14.98 -3.66 9.75
C ALA A 71 13.60 -3.02 9.94
N LYS A 72 12.79 -3.50 10.89
CA LYS A 72 11.50 -2.88 11.27
C LYS A 72 11.70 -1.44 11.74
N LYS A 73 12.66 -1.20 12.63
CA LYS A 73 12.97 0.15 13.12
C LYS A 73 13.41 1.08 11.99
N GLU A 74 14.26 0.57 11.08
CA GLU A 74 14.69 1.32 9.91
C GLU A 74 13.52 1.66 8.97
N VAL A 75 12.70 0.68 8.61
CA VAL A 75 11.48 0.87 7.80
C VAL A 75 10.53 1.87 8.47
N HIS A 76 10.30 1.74 9.77
CA HIS A 76 9.44 2.65 10.51
C HIS A 76 9.99 4.09 10.49
N SER A 77 11.31 4.25 10.65
CA SER A 77 11.97 5.55 10.51
C SER A 77 11.77 6.14 9.11
N ILE A 78 11.87 5.32 8.05
CA ILE A 78 11.66 5.76 6.67
C ILE A 78 10.20 6.21 6.45
N ILE A 79 9.22 5.42 6.93
CA ILE A 79 7.79 5.71 6.75
C ILE A 79 7.41 7.03 7.43
N THR A 80 7.94 7.25 8.63
CA THR A 80 7.63 8.41 9.49
C THR A 80 8.46 9.65 9.15
N ASP A 81 9.48 9.53 8.30
CA ASP A 81 10.25 10.68 7.83
C ASP A 81 9.37 11.60 6.96
N LYS A 82 9.36 12.88 7.28
CA LYS A 82 8.56 13.89 6.60
C LYS A 82 9.25 14.47 5.35
N ASN A 83 10.55 14.26 5.20
CA ASN A 83 11.35 14.84 4.13
C ASN A 83 11.32 13.97 2.87
N PHE A 84 11.08 12.66 3.01
CA PHE A 84 10.99 11.77 1.86
C PHE A 84 9.61 11.86 1.19
N SER A 85 9.61 11.84 -0.14
CA SER A 85 8.44 11.54 -0.94
C SER A 85 8.05 10.06 -0.82
N ILE A 86 6.81 9.71 -1.19
CA ILE A 86 6.33 8.33 -1.19
C ILE A 86 7.25 7.41 -2.01
N SER A 87 7.68 7.86 -3.19
CA SER A 87 8.58 7.09 -4.05
C SER A 87 9.93 6.84 -3.37
N GLU A 88 10.53 7.86 -2.75
CA GLU A 88 11.79 7.70 -2.02
C GLU A 88 11.65 6.78 -0.80
N LYS A 89 10.55 6.90 -0.06
CA LYS A 89 10.24 5.99 1.06
C LYS A 89 10.17 4.55 0.57
N HIS A 90 9.42 4.31 -0.50
CA HIS A 90 9.30 2.99 -1.10
C HIS A 90 10.66 2.44 -1.56
N ASP A 91 11.48 3.24 -2.24
CA ASP A 91 12.79 2.79 -2.72
C ASP A 91 13.76 2.46 -1.58
N LYS A 92 13.73 3.25 -0.50
CA LYS A 92 14.50 2.96 0.71
C LYS A 92 14.01 1.67 1.38
N ILE A 93 12.70 1.49 1.56
CA ILE A 93 12.12 0.26 2.13
C ILE A 93 12.47 -0.95 1.26
N LYS A 94 12.39 -0.82 -0.07
CA LYS A 94 12.79 -1.88 -1.02
C LYS A 94 14.25 -2.26 -0.85
N LYS A 95 15.15 -1.32 -0.59
CA LYS A 95 16.57 -1.61 -0.27
C LYS A 95 16.71 -2.37 1.04
N VAL A 96 15.97 -1.99 2.09
CA VAL A 96 15.96 -2.70 3.38
C VAL A 96 15.44 -4.13 3.23
N ILE A 97 14.39 -4.35 2.45
CA ILE A 97 13.87 -5.70 2.18
C ILE A 97 14.90 -6.51 1.40
N LYS A 98 15.51 -5.95 0.35
CA LYS A 98 16.52 -6.63 -0.48
C LYS A 98 17.79 -7.03 0.27
N SER A 99 18.11 -6.37 1.39
CA SER A 99 19.24 -6.77 2.23
C SER A 99 18.93 -7.95 3.17
N GLN A 100 17.67 -8.37 3.27
CA GLN A 100 17.26 -9.52 4.08
C GLN A 100 17.51 -10.85 3.37
N THR A 101 17.34 -11.97 4.09
CA THR A 101 17.40 -13.31 3.50
C THR A 101 16.24 -13.55 2.50
N PRO A 102 16.40 -14.46 1.52
CA PRO A 102 15.33 -14.78 0.57
C PRO A 102 14.01 -15.19 1.24
N GLU A 103 14.07 -15.89 2.38
CA GLU A 103 12.89 -16.28 3.15
C GLU A 103 12.12 -15.07 3.67
N ILE A 104 12.82 -14.07 4.22
CA ILE A 104 12.22 -12.84 4.72
C ILE A 104 11.70 -12.00 3.55
N GLN A 105 12.45 -11.91 2.46
CA GLN A 105 12.03 -11.21 1.25
C GLN A 105 10.71 -11.76 0.71
N ALA A 106 10.56 -13.08 0.66
CA ALA A 106 9.32 -13.73 0.22
C ALA A 106 8.11 -13.39 1.11
N LYS A 107 8.32 -13.21 2.43
CA LYS A 107 7.28 -12.80 3.38
C LYS A 107 6.94 -11.30 3.30
N CYS A 108 7.82 -10.48 2.72
CA CYS A 108 7.63 -9.03 2.59
C CYS A 108 6.87 -8.62 1.31
N VAL A 109 6.42 -9.57 0.51
CA VAL A 109 5.61 -9.29 -0.69
C VAL A 109 4.21 -8.84 -0.26
N PRO A 110 3.66 -7.76 -0.84
CA PRO A 110 2.29 -7.36 -0.57
C PRO A 110 1.32 -8.51 -0.88
N PRO A 111 0.34 -8.77 -0.01
CA PRO A 111 -0.60 -9.86 -0.22
C PRO A 111 -1.50 -9.56 -1.43
N HIS A 112 -1.86 -10.61 -2.16
CA HIS A 112 -2.83 -10.50 -3.26
C HIS A 112 -4.21 -10.08 -2.72
N PRO A 113 -5.01 -9.36 -3.53
CA PRO A 113 -6.40 -9.09 -3.18
C PRO A 113 -7.17 -10.41 -2.99
N SER A 114 -8.23 -10.37 -2.20
CA SER A 114 -9.15 -11.51 -2.16
C SER A 114 -9.81 -11.71 -3.53
N GLY A 115 -10.06 -12.96 -3.91
CA GLY A 115 -10.61 -13.30 -5.23
C GLY A 115 -9.59 -13.23 -6.37
N TYR A 116 -8.29 -13.06 -6.08
CA TYR A 116 -7.22 -13.05 -7.08
C TYR A 116 -7.23 -14.29 -7.99
N GLU A 117 -7.66 -15.44 -7.47
CA GLU A 117 -7.83 -16.69 -8.21
C GLU A 117 -8.80 -16.56 -9.40
N HIS A 118 -9.77 -15.64 -9.34
CA HIS A 118 -10.76 -15.41 -10.40
C HIS A 118 -10.28 -14.49 -11.51
N ILE A 119 -9.09 -13.88 -11.36
CA ILE A 119 -8.53 -13.00 -12.38
C ILE A 119 -8.06 -13.82 -13.58
N PRO A 120 -8.37 -13.40 -14.82
CA PRO A 120 -7.89 -14.06 -16.03
C PRO A 120 -6.35 -14.13 -16.09
N GLU A 121 -5.81 -15.20 -16.67
CA GLU A 121 -4.36 -15.43 -16.72
C GLU A 121 -3.60 -14.35 -17.52
N ASP A 122 -4.21 -13.78 -18.56
CA ASP A 122 -3.62 -12.67 -19.31
C ASP A 122 -3.48 -11.40 -18.46
N ILE A 123 -4.44 -11.12 -17.57
CA ILE A 123 -4.36 -10.00 -16.62
C ILE A 123 -3.35 -10.30 -15.51
N LYS A 124 -3.29 -11.54 -14.98
CA LYS A 124 -2.24 -11.94 -14.02
C LYS A 124 -0.83 -11.81 -14.61
N ALA A 125 -0.64 -12.17 -15.88
CA ALA A 125 0.62 -11.97 -16.59
C ALA A 125 0.96 -10.48 -16.72
N GLN A 126 -0.01 -9.62 -17.00
CA GLN A 126 0.18 -8.16 -17.03
C GLN A 126 0.53 -7.59 -15.65
N LEU A 127 -0.18 -8.00 -14.60
CA LEU A 127 0.15 -7.63 -13.21
C LEU A 127 1.59 -8.02 -12.87
N THR A 128 1.98 -9.25 -13.20
CA THR A 128 3.34 -9.75 -12.99
C THR A 128 4.38 -8.90 -13.70
N LYS A 129 4.13 -8.53 -14.98
CA LYS A 129 5.02 -7.62 -15.71
C LYS A 129 5.18 -6.27 -15.01
N VAL A 130 4.10 -5.68 -14.50
CA VAL A 130 4.15 -4.40 -13.76
C VAL A 130 4.92 -4.54 -12.45
N TYR A 131 4.72 -5.63 -11.70
CA TYR A 131 5.49 -5.88 -10.49
C TYR A 131 6.99 -6.02 -10.77
N MET A 132 7.35 -6.72 -11.85
CA MET A 132 8.74 -7.02 -12.22
C MET A 132 9.47 -5.87 -12.92
N ASP A 133 8.77 -4.93 -13.52
CA ASP A 133 9.34 -3.75 -14.20
C ASP A 133 10.22 -2.94 -13.24
N GLN A 134 11.55 -2.91 -13.43
CA GLN A 134 12.43 -2.19 -12.51
C GLN A 134 12.55 -0.69 -12.83
N ASP A 135 12.12 -0.26 -14.02
CA ASP A 135 12.25 1.11 -14.51
C ASP A 135 11.02 1.97 -14.15
N MET A 136 9.87 1.34 -13.96
CA MET A 136 8.64 2.01 -13.53
C MET A 136 8.72 2.43 -12.05
N ASN A 137 8.49 3.71 -11.77
CA ASN A 137 8.42 4.21 -10.40
C ASN A 137 7.19 3.65 -9.67
N PHE A 138 7.24 3.68 -8.33
CA PHE A 138 6.24 3.06 -7.47
C PHE A 138 4.81 3.60 -7.69
N LEU A 139 4.64 4.91 -7.80
CA LEU A 139 3.31 5.51 -7.95
C LEU A 139 2.64 5.09 -9.27
N ASP A 140 3.41 5.05 -10.35
CA ASP A 140 2.90 4.64 -11.65
C ASP A 140 2.60 3.13 -11.69
N LYS A 141 3.38 2.30 -10.96
CA LYS A 141 3.05 0.89 -10.76
C LYS A 141 1.70 0.70 -10.08
N ILE A 142 1.49 1.38 -8.96
CA ILE A 142 0.23 1.28 -8.20
C ILE A 142 -0.94 1.73 -9.06
N GLU A 143 -0.79 2.83 -9.79
CA GLU A 143 -1.81 3.32 -10.71
C GLU A 143 -2.13 2.28 -11.80
N LYS A 144 -1.11 1.72 -12.45
CA LYS A 144 -1.28 0.71 -13.50
C LYS A 144 -1.91 -0.59 -12.98
N ILE A 145 -1.54 -1.02 -11.77
CA ILE A 145 -2.17 -2.18 -11.11
C ILE A 145 -3.67 -1.91 -10.87
N HIS A 146 -4.02 -0.74 -10.34
CA HIS A 146 -5.42 -0.37 -10.13
C HIS A 146 -6.20 -0.28 -11.46
N GLN A 147 -5.58 0.22 -12.52
CA GLN A 147 -6.18 0.23 -13.86
C GLN A 147 -6.46 -1.18 -14.36
N LEU A 148 -5.53 -2.13 -14.19
CA LEU A 148 -5.73 -3.53 -14.56
C LEU A 148 -6.89 -4.18 -13.79
N TYR A 149 -7.05 -3.90 -12.50
CA TYR A 149 -8.21 -4.38 -11.75
C TYR A 149 -9.51 -3.70 -12.20
N ASN A 150 -9.46 -2.40 -12.49
CA ASN A 150 -10.63 -1.64 -12.96
C ASN A 150 -11.01 -1.94 -14.41
N SER A 151 -10.14 -2.56 -15.21
CA SER A 151 -10.48 -3.04 -16.56
C SER A 151 -11.17 -4.41 -16.55
N LEU A 152 -11.21 -5.10 -15.40
CA LEU A 152 -11.87 -6.40 -15.31
C LEU A 152 -13.40 -6.30 -15.50
N PRO A 153 -14.03 -7.35 -16.03
CA PRO A 153 -15.49 -7.47 -16.06
C PRO A 153 -16.12 -7.36 -14.66
N ASP A 154 -17.33 -6.78 -14.56
CA ASP A 154 -17.99 -6.51 -13.28
C ASP A 154 -18.21 -7.79 -12.45
N ASN A 155 -18.48 -8.93 -13.08
CA ASN A 155 -18.64 -10.23 -12.41
C ASN A 155 -17.34 -10.76 -11.75
N ILE A 156 -16.18 -10.24 -12.15
CA ILE A 156 -14.89 -10.53 -11.51
C ILE A 156 -14.59 -9.46 -10.46
N LYS A 157 -14.82 -8.18 -10.79
CA LYS A 157 -14.63 -7.06 -9.86
C LYS A 157 -15.39 -7.24 -8.54
N THR A 158 -16.62 -7.73 -8.59
CA THR A 158 -17.45 -7.97 -7.38
C THR A 158 -16.90 -9.08 -6.49
N LYS A 159 -16.00 -9.93 -7.01
CA LYS A 159 -15.30 -10.96 -6.24
C LYS A 159 -13.97 -10.47 -5.67
N LEU A 160 -13.49 -9.31 -6.15
CA LEU A 160 -12.26 -8.71 -5.68
C LEU A 160 -12.51 -7.84 -4.45
N GLY A 161 -11.63 -7.96 -3.48
CA GLY A 161 -11.64 -7.10 -2.31
C GLY A 161 -10.28 -7.03 -1.64
N PRO A 162 -10.21 -6.41 -0.45
CA PRO A 162 -9.00 -6.39 0.34
C PRO A 162 -8.47 -7.81 0.59
N PRO A 163 -7.14 -7.97 0.74
CA PRO A 163 -6.54 -9.23 1.14
C PRO A 163 -7.22 -9.77 2.41
N LYS A 164 -7.54 -11.08 2.41
CA LYS A 164 -7.98 -11.76 3.62
C LYS A 164 -6.74 -11.96 4.48
N VAL A 165 -6.73 -11.31 5.64
CA VAL A 165 -5.68 -11.44 6.65
C VAL A 165 -5.88 -12.71 7.46
#